data_AF-A0AAW1XIB3-F1
#
_entry.id   AF-A0AAW1XIB3-F1
#
_cell.length_a   1.000
_cell.length_b   1.000
_cell.length_c   1.000
_cell.angle_alpha   90.00
_cell.angle_beta   90.00
_cell.angle_gamma   90.00
#
_symmetry.space_group_name_H-M   'P 1'
#
loop_
_entity.id
_entity.type
_entity.pdbx_description
1 polymer ?
#
loop_
_entity_poly.entity_id
_entity_poly.type
_entity_poly.pdbx_seq_one_letter_code
_entity_poly.pdbx_strand_id
1 'polypeptide(L)'
;MGSNKLVTSIAVVLIFLPAIAMAKDITVGDDNGWKLNFDYQAWAKDKVFQVGDTLVFKYQAPNHNVYKVNGTEYQNCTKPTGNVGLTSGNDRIPLQTTGNKWYICGVKDHCAQGMKLSITVADKSSAARGIIFSGYQVFMVAIFAILAIVV
;
A
#
# COMPACT_ATOMS: atom_id res chain seq x y z
N MET A 1 -40.20 -12.21 -20.55
CA MET A 1 -39.03 -11.60 -21.22
C MET A 1 -38.60 -10.39 -20.40
N GLY A 2 -37.77 -10.60 -19.36
CA GLY A 2 -37.09 -9.47 -18.72
C GLY A 2 -36.25 -8.80 -19.79
N SER A 3 -36.59 -7.56 -20.12
CA SER A 3 -36.05 -6.79 -21.24
C SER A 3 -34.53 -6.95 -21.32
N ASN A 4 -34.01 -7.51 -22.42
CA ASN A 4 -32.56 -7.60 -22.65
C ASN A 4 -31.87 -6.24 -22.42
N LYS A 5 -32.58 -5.12 -22.70
CA LYS A 5 -32.10 -3.76 -22.42
C LYS A 5 -31.84 -3.50 -20.94
N LEU A 6 -32.64 -4.07 -20.03
CA LEU A 6 -32.43 -3.96 -18.59
C LEU A 6 -31.16 -4.70 -18.16
N VAL A 7 -30.95 -5.91 -18.69
CA VAL A 7 -29.75 -6.72 -18.42
C VAL A 7 -28.49 -6.02 -18.95
N THR A 8 -28.55 -5.46 -20.17
CA THR A 8 -27.44 -4.69 -20.75
C THR A 8 -27.13 -3.43 -19.94
N SER A 9 -28.15 -2.66 -19.55
CA SER A 9 -27.96 -1.45 -18.73
C SER A 9 -27.33 -1.73 -17.37
N ILE A 10 -27.72 -2.83 -16.70
CA ILE A 10 -27.12 -3.23 -15.41
C ILE A 10 -25.64 -3.62 -15.60
N ALA A 11 -25.31 -4.36 -16.66
CA ALA A 11 -23.93 -4.72 -16.97
C ALA A 11 -23.05 -3.49 -17.27
N VAL A 12 -23.59 -2.47 -17.96
CA VAL A 12 -22.89 -1.21 -18.22
C VAL A 12 -22.56 -0.47 -16.91
N VAL A 13 -23.51 -0.34 -15.99
CA VAL A 13 -23.28 0.35 -14.70
C VAL A 13 -22.19 -0.33 -13.87
N LEU A 14 -22.13 -1.66 -13.88
CA LEU A 14 -21.10 -2.44 -13.16
C LEU A 14 -19.68 -2.26 -13.72
N ILE A 15 -19.53 -2.00 -15.03
CA ILE A 15 -18.24 -1.80 -15.69
C ILE A 15 -17.69 -0.37 -15.47
N PHE A 16 -18.59 0.62 -15.32
CA PHE A 16 -18.23 2.03 -15.10
C PHE A 16 -18.19 2.44 -13.62
N LEU A 17 -18.47 1.53 -12.68
CA LEU A 17 -18.30 1.80 -11.26
C LEU A 17 -16.81 2.05 -10.98
N PRO A 18 -16.42 3.26 -10.53
CA PRO A 18 -15.04 3.50 -10.15
C PRO A 18 -14.66 2.54 -9.04
N ALA A 19 -13.51 1.87 -9.18
CA ALA A 19 -12.97 1.05 -8.11
C ALA A 19 -12.76 1.97 -6.89
N ILE A 20 -13.58 1.78 -5.85
CA ILE A 20 -13.47 2.55 -4.62
C ILE A 20 -12.17 2.11 -3.94
N ALA A 21 -11.14 2.94 -4.01
CA ALA A 21 -9.86 2.69 -3.35
C ALA A 21 -10.01 2.92 -1.83
N MET A 22 -10.31 1.83 -1.12
CA MET A 22 -10.35 1.81 0.35
C MET A 22 -8.93 1.87 0.94
N ALA A 23 -8.79 2.55 2.07
CA ALA A 23 -7.58 2.50 2.89
C ALA A 23 -7.35 1.08 3.41
N LYS A 24 -6.10 0.61 3.36
CA LYS A 24 -5.71 -0.73 3.81
C LYS A 24 -4.84 -0.69 5.05
N ASP A 25 -5.02 -1.70 5.90
CA ASP A 25 -4.06 -2.03 6.95
C ASP A 25 -3.05 -3.03 6.39
N ILE A 26 -1.79 -2.61 6.30
CA ILE A 26 -0.69 -3.39 5.73
C ILE A 26 0.21 -3.84 6.88
N THR A 27 0.14 -5.13 7.25
CA THR A 27 1.02 -5.69 8.28
C THR A 27 2.43 -5.83 7.73
N VAL A 28 3.39 -5.12 8.32
CA VAL A 28 4.79 -5.15 7.88
C VAL A 28 5.39 -6.53 8.13
N GLY A 29 5.88 -7.16 7.07
CA GLY A 29 6.38 -8.54 7.10
C GLY A 29 5.30 -9.63 6.97
N ASP A 30 4.04 -9.26 6.74
CA ASP A 30 2.90 -10.20 6.69
C ASP A 30 2.89 -11.09 7.96
N ASP A 31 2.79 -12.42 7.82
CA ASP A 31 2.78 -13.36 8.95
C ASP A 31 4.11 -13.40 9.74
N ASN A 32 5.20 -12.88 9.17
CA ASN A 32 6.50 -12.82 9.84
C ASN A 32 6.60 -11.68 10.86
N GLY A 33 5.79 -10.63 10.69
CA GLY A 33 5.84 -9.43 11.52
C GLY A 33 7.17 -8.66 11.45
N TRP A 34 7.40 -7.81 12.44
CA TRP A 34 8.59 -6.98 12.60
C TRP A 34 9.65 -7.71 13.45
N LYS A 35 10.57 -8.41 12.77
CA LYS A 35 11.67 -9.19 13.33
C LYS A 35 13.01 -9.03 12.58
N LEU A 36 14.07 -9.62 13.14
CA LEU A 36 15.37 -9.82 12.48
C LEU A 36 15.34 -10.94 11.42
N ASN A 37 16.37 -11.00 10.58
CA ASN A 37 16.55 -12.03 9.54
C ASN A 37 15.38 -12.11 8.55
N PHE A 38 14.82 -10.97 8.16
CA PHE A 38 13.74 -10.87 7.20
C PHE A 38 14.03 -9.71 6.23
N ASP A 39 13.89 -9.95 4.93
CA ASP A 39 14.14 -8.94 3.90
C ASP A 39 12.88 -8.09 3.65
N TYR A 40 12.80 -6.96 4.35
CA TYR A 40 11.69 -6.01 4.20
C TYR A 40 11.68 -5.31 2.84
N GLN A 41 12.82 -5.21 2.15
CA GLN A 41 12.85 -4.56 0.83
C GLN A 41 12.29 -5.51 -0.23
N ALA A 42 12.66 -6.80 -0.17
CA ALA A 42 12.03 -7.83 -0.98
C ALA A 42 10.52 -7.93 -0.69
N TRP A 43 10.11 -7.91 0.59
CA TRP A 43 8.70 -7.92 0.98
C TRP A 43 7.90 -6.72 0.44
N ALA A 44 8.52 -5.54 0.37
CA ALA A 44 7.87 -4.32 -0.09
C ALA A 44 7.82 -4.18 -1.62
N LYS A 45 8.68 -4.89 -2.36
CA LYS A 45 8.92 -4.70 -3.80
C LYS A 45 7.65 -4.74 -4.65
N ASP A 46 6.77 -5.70 -4.39
CA ASP A 46 5.55 -5.93 -5.20
C ASP A 46 4.30 -5.34 -4.53
N LYS A 47 4.47 -4.49 -3.52
CA LYS A 47 3.38 -3.85 -2.78
C LYS A 47 3.21 -2.39 -3.22
N VAL A 48 1.95 -1.98 -3.34
CA VAL A 48 1.58 -0.59 -3.60
C VAL A 48 1.10 0.05 -2.30
N PHE A 49 1.81 1.10 -1.86
CA PHE A 49 1.45 1.88 -0.68
C PHE A 49 0.82 3.20 -1.13
N GLN A 50 -0.34 3.54 -0.58
CA GLN A 50 -1.07 4.74 -0.96
C GLN A 50 -1.32 5.64 0.24
N VAL A 51 -1.51 6.93 -0.03
CA VAL A 51 -2.02 7.87 0.99
C VAL A 51 -3.34 7.33 1.52
N GLY A 52 -3.48 7.28 2.85
CA GLY A 52 -4.64 6.75 3.56
C GLY A 52 -4.45 5.33 4.08
N ASP A 53 -3.50 4.55 3.54
CA ASP A 53 -3.16 3.23 4.09
C ASP A 53 -2.52 3.37 5.49
N THR A 54 -2.49 2.28 6.25
CA THR A 54 -1.79 2.21 7.54
C THR A 54 -0.80 1.06 7.54
N LEU A 55 0.46 1.33 7.88
CA LEU A 55 1.42 0.28 8.23
C LEU A 55 1.17 -0.22 9.65
N VAL A 56 1.16 -1.53 9.83
CA VAL A 56 0.98 -2.18 11.13
C VAL A 56 2.24 -2.99 11.46
N PHE A 57 2.97 -2.57 12.47
CA PHE A 57 4.18 -3.24 12.94
C PHE A 57 3.84 -4.13 14.15
N LYS A 58 3.88 -5.45 13.94
CA LYS A 58 3.60 -6.44 14.99
C LYS A 58 4.88 -7.10 15.46
N TYR A 59 5.12 -7.11 16.76
CA TYR A 59 6.29 -7.73 17.37
C TYR A 59 6.11 -7.95 18.88
N GLN A 60 6.94 -8.81 19.47
CA GLN A 60 6.93 -9.00 20.92
C GLN A 60 7.58 -7.80 21.62
N ALA A 61 6.77 -6.96 22.28
CA ALA A 61 7.29 -5.94 23.18
C ALA A 61 7.95 -6.59 24.41
N PRO A 62 9.05 -6.02 24.96
CA PRO A 62 9.72 -4.77 24.56
C PRO A 62 10.91 -4.98 23.61
N ASN A 63 10.99 -6.13 22.92
CA ASN A 63 12.21 -6.56 22.22
C ASN A 63 12.56 -5.71 21.00
N HIS A 64 11.57 -5.03 20.42
CA HIS A 64 11.71 -4.17 19.25
C HIS A 64 10.97 -2.84 19.43
N ASN A 65 11.25 -1.89 18.55
CA ASN A 65 10.55 -0.63 18.44
C ASN A 65 10.51 -0.16 16.99
N VAL A 66 9.77 0.90 16.73
CA VAL A 66 9.67 1.52 15.40
C VAL A 66 9.98 3.00 15.51
N TYR A 67 10.99 3.43 14.74
CA TYR A 67 11.27 4.84 14.51
C TYR A 67 10.97 5.19 13.06
N LYS A 68 10.21 6.27 12.85
CA LYS A 68 10.15 6.94 11.56
C LYS A 68 11.36 7.85 11.43
N VAL A 69 12.09 7.73 10.34
CA VAL A 69 13.37 8.42 10.11
C VAL A 69 13.43 9.04 8.72
N ASN A 70 14.46 9.86 8.47
CA ASN A 70 14.79 10.33 7.12
C ASN A 70 15.71 9.33 6.38
N GLY A 71 15.97 9.59 5.10
CA GLY A 71 16.79 8.70 4.26
C GLY A 71 18.24 8.53 4.78
N THR A 72 18.88 9.60 5.25
CA THR A 72 20.25 9.54 5.81
C THR A 72 20.31 8.71 7.08
N GLU A 73 19.38 8.93 8.00
CA GLU A 73 19.23 8.17 9.24
C GLU A 73 18.93 6.69 8.97
N TYR A 74 18.12 6.40 7.95
CA TYR A 74 17.85 5.04 7.50
C TYR A 74 19.11 4.34 7.00
N GLN A 75 19.92 5.01 6.17
CA GLN A 75 21.17 4.43 5.68
C GLN A 75 22.16 4.19 6.81
N ASN A 76 22.29 5.15 7.72
CA ASN A 76 23.24 5.09 8.83
C ASN A 76 22.69 4.38 10.09
N CYS A 77 21.47 3.86 10.05
CA CYS A 77 20.79 3.25 11.19
C CYS A 77 20.82 4.12 12.47
N THR A 78 20.62 5.42 12.31
CA THR A 78 20.72 6.40 13.40
C THR A 78 19.33 6.73 13.94
N LYS A 79 19.19 6.77 15.28
CA LYS A 79 17.95 7.22 15.92
C LYS A 79 17.84 8.75 15.84
N PRO A 80 16.67 9.29 15.49
CA PRO A 80 16.44 10.73 15.51
C PRO A 80 16.45 11.25 16.94
N THR A 81 17.13 12.38 17.16
CA THR A 81 17.15 13.09 18.44
C THR A 81 15.77 13.69 18.74
N GLY A 82 15.30 13.49 19.97
CA GLY A 82 14.02 14.05 20.43
C GLY A 82 12.75 13.31 19.96
N ASN A 83 12.89 12.25 19.17
CA ASN A 83 11.75 11.40 18.80
C ASN A 83 11.67 10.20 19.75
N VAL A 84 10.46 9.88 20.22
CA VAL A 84 10.21 8.69 21.03
C VAL A 84 9.79 7.57 20.08
N GLY A 85 10.50 6.45 20.12
CA GLY A 85 10.15 5.28 19.32
C GLY A 85 8.79 4.73 19.74
N LEU A 86 8.06 4.14 18.81
CA LEU A 86 6.84 3.40 19.11
C LEU A 86 7.23 2.04 19.71
N THR A 87 6.58 1.63 20.79
CA THR A 87 7.00 0.49 21.63
C THR A 87 5.86 -0.45 22.00
N SER A 88 4.68 -0.35 21.39
CA SER A 88 3.49 -1.10 21.85
C SER A 88 3.52 -2.58 21.47
N GLY A 89 4.29 -2.97 20.45
CA GLY A 89 4.24 -4.31 19.85
C GLY A 89 3.12 -4.50 18.81
N ASN A 90 2.26 -3.50 18.63
CA ASN A 90 1.26 -3.42 17.57
C ASN A 90 1.12 -1.96 17.09
N ASP A 91 2.24 -1.39 16.68
CA ASP A 91 2.30 0.03 16.31
C ASP A 91 1.68 0.28 14.95
N ARG A 92 0.84 1.30 14.86
CA ARG A 92 0.11 1.63 13.64
C ARG A 92 0.50 3.01 13.14
N ILE A 93 0.95 3.10 11.89
CA ILE A 93 1.42 4.34 11.27
C ILE A 93 0.59 4.64 10.01
N PRO A 94 -0.34 5.62 10.07
CA PRO A 94 -1.04 6.10 8.89
C PRO A 94 -0.10 6.77 7.89
N LEU A 95 -0.26 6.44 6.61
CA LEU A 95 0.46 7.02 5.48
C LEU A 95 -0.30 8.25 4.99
N GLN A 96 0.03 9.41 5.54
CA GLN A 96 -0.73 10.65 5.27
C GLN A 96 -0.24 11.45 4.07
N THR A 97 0.99 11.21 3.61
CA THR A 97 1.61 11.98 2.53
C THR A 97 2.33 11.07 1.56
N THR A 98 2.39 11.50 0.29
CA THR A 98 3.14 10.81 -0.76
C THR A 98 4.65 10.85 -0.52
N GLY A 99 5.39 10.13 -1.37
CA GLY A 99 6.85 10.11 -1.39
C GLY A 99 7.44 9.04 -0.47
N ASN A 100 8.76 9.07 -0.36
CA ASN A 100 9.52 8.05 0.36
C ASN A 100 9.30 8.15 1.87
N LYS A 101 9.19 6.98 2.52
CA LYS A 101 9.08 6.84 3.98
C LYS A 101 10.07 5.78 4.44
N TRP A 102 10.70 6.02 5.58
CA TRP A 102 11.71 5.13 6.15
C TRP A 102 11.41 4.83 7.62
N TYR A 103 11.60 3.57 7.98
CA TYR A 103 11.35 3.03 9.30
C TYR A 103 12.48 2.11 9.73
N ILE A 104 12.88 2.18 10.99
CA ILE A 104 13.96 1.35 11.55
C ILE A 104 13.59 0.81 12.94
N CYS A 105 14.22 -0.29 13.32
CA CYS A 105 14.27 -0.73 14.71
C CYS A 105 15.53 -0.15 15.35
N GLY A 106 15.35 0.61 16.43
CA GLY A 106 16.43 1.26 17.15
C GLY A 106 17.05 0.39 18.25
N VAL A 107 16.65 -0.86 18.44
CA VAL A 107 17.25 -1.71 19.47
C VAL A 107 18.65 -2.15 19.02
N LYS A 108 19.69 -1.75 19.77
CA LYS A 108 21.10 -2.08 19.52
C LYS A 108 21.48 -1.95 18.04
N ASP A 109 21.83 -3.06 17.41
CA ASP A 109 22.29 -3.21 16.03
C ASP A 109 21.22 -3.79 15.09
N HIS A 110 19.96 -3.90 15.53
CA HIS A 110 18.90 -4.54 14.75
C HIS A 110 18.70 -3.90 13.37
N CYS A 111 18.76 -2.57 13.27
CA CYS A 111 18.69 -1.88 11.98
C CYS A 111 19.87 -2.26 11.06
N ALA A 112 21.09 -2.33 11.60
CA ALA A 112 22.28 -2.70 10.83
C ALA A 112 22.22 -4.16 10.36
N GLN A 113 21.53 -5.01 11.11
CA GLN A 113 21.19 -6.39 10.73
C GLN A 113 19.98 -6.50 9.78
N GLY A 114 19.48 -5.39 9.23
CA GLY A 114 18.45 -5.38 8.20
C GLY A 114 17.02 -5.15 8.69
N MET A 115 16.80 -4.90 9.98
CA MET A 115 15.46 -4.57 10.52
C MET A 115 15.07 -3.11 10.24
N LYS A 116 14.88 -2.82 8.95
CA LYS A 116 14.63 -1.50 8.38
C LYS A 116 13.75 -1.60 7.12
N LEU A 117 12.79 -0.70 6.97
CA LEU A 117 11.87 -0.63 5.84
C LEU A 117 11.92 0.74 5.15
N SER A 118 12.19 0.75 3.85
CA SER A 118 11.95 1.87 2.95
C SER A 118 10.76 1.56 2.04
N ILE A 119 9.86 2.51 1.84
CA ILE A 119 8.72 2.43 0.90
C ILE A 119 8.53 3.75 0.18
N THR A 120 7.83 3.72 -0.96
CA THR A 120 7.34 4.91 -1.66
C THR A 120 5.82 4.93 -1.64
N VAL A 121 5.23 6.03 -1.15
CA VAL A 121 3.79 6.20 -1.05
C VAL A 121 3.27 6.99 -2.25
N ALA A 122 2.33 6.39 -2.99
CA ALA A 122 1.66 7.01 -4.13
C ALA A 122 0.40 7.78 -3.71
N ASP A 123 -0.06 8.69 -4.57
CA ASP A 123 -1.37 9.32 -4.42
C ASP A 123 -2.48 8.32 -4.83
N LYS A 124 -3.65 8.40 -4.20
CA LYS A 124 -4.82 7.58 -4.54
C LYS A 124 -5.27 7.80 -5.98
N SER A 125 -5.08 9.00 -6.54
CA SER A 125 -5.49 9.33 -7.92
C SER A 125 -4.71 8.57 -9.01
N SER A 126 -3.46 8.15 -8.71
CA SER A 126 -2.58 7.51 -9.69
C SER A 126 -3.07 6.10 -10.09
N ALA A 127 -3.70 5.37 -9.17
CA ALA A 127 -4.29 4.06 -9.46
C ALA A 127 -5.60 4.18 -10.27
N ALA A 128 -6.42 5.20 -9.98
CA ALA A 128 -7.69 5.42 -10.70
C ALA A 128 -7.46 5.79 -12.17
N ARG A 129 -6.40 6.56 -12.49
CA ARG A 129 -6.05 6.90 -13.88
C ARG A 129 -5.65 5.69 -14.72
N GLY A 130 -5.00 4.68 -14.13
CA GLY A 130 -4.61 3.46 -14.85
C GLY A 130 -5.81 2.58 -15.23
N ILE A 131 -6.89 2.62 -14.46
CA ILE A 131 -8.11 1.83 -14.72
C ILE A 131 -8.91 2.44 -15.88
N ILE A 132 -8.99 3.78 -15.95
CA ILE A 132 -9.73 4.51 -16.99
C ILE A 132 -9.14 4.30 -18.40
N PHE A 133 -7.85 3.97 -18.49
CA PHE A 133 -7.14 3.69 -19.75
C PHE A 133 -6.68 2.22 -19.86
N SER A 134 -7.28 1.30 -19.09
CA SER A 134 -6.99 -0.13 -19.28
C SER A 134 -7.45 -0.56 -20.67
N GLY A 135 -6.62 -1.32 -21.39
CA GLY A 135 -6.99 -1.89 -22.69
C GLY A 135 -8.29 -2.69 -22.65
N TYR A 136 -8.65 -3.21 -21.47
CA TYR A 136 -9.95 -3.82 -21.20
C TYR A 136 -11.12 -2.85 -21.36
N GLN A 137 -11.01 -1.62 -20.84
CA GLN A 137 -12.08 -0.62 -20.98
C GLN A 137 -12.20 -0.13 -22.42
N VAL A 138 -11.09 0.08 -23.14
CA VAL A 138 -11.11 0.45 -24.57
C VAL A 138 -11.71 -0.66 -25.43
N PHE A 139 -11.33 -1.91 -25.18
CA PHE A 139 -11.89 -3.08 -25.87
C PHE A 139 -13.39 -3.27 -25.58
N MET A 140 -13.80 -3.08 -24.33
CA MET A 140 -15.21 -3.12 -23.96
C MET A 140 -16.01 -1.99 -24.63
N VAL A 141 -15.49 -0.76 -24.67
CA VAL A 141 -16.12 0.36 -25.40
C VAL A 141 -16.28 0.03 -26.88
N ALA A 142 -15.27 -0.57 -27.51
CA ALA A 142 -15.34 -1.01 -28.91
C ALA A 142 -16.37 -2.13 -29.13
N ILE A 143 -16.42 -3.14 -28.27
CA ILE A 143 -17.43 -4.21 -28.33
C ILE A 143 -18.84 -3.65 -28.17
N PHE A 144 -19.05 -2.74 -27.23
CA PHE A 144 -20.36 -2.13 -27.02
C PHE A 144 -20.79 -1.24 -28.18
N ALA A 145 -19.86 -0.47 -28.78
CA ALA A 145 -20.15 0.28 -30.00
C ALA A 145 -20.62 -0.63 -31.13
N ILE A 146 -19.98 -1.80 -31.29
CA ILE A 146 -20.37 -2.79 -32.31
C ILE A 146 -21.74 -3.41 -31.97
N LEU A 147 -21.98 -3.83 -30.73
CA LEU A 147 -23.26 -4.46 -30.33
C LEU A 147 -24.44 -3.48 -30.41
N ALA A 148 -24.24 -2.20 -30.12
CA ALA A 148 -25.28 -1.17 -30.26
C ALA A 148 -25.62 -0.81 -31.72
N ILE A 149 -24.75 -1.18 -32.68
CA ILE A 149 -25.03 -1.04 -34.12
C ILE A 149 -25.82 -2.25 -34.64
N VAL A 150 -25.72 -3.40 -33.98
CA VAL A 150 -26.27 -4.70 -34.44
C VAL A 150 -27.62 -5.04 -33.80
N VAL A 151 -28.06 -4.27 -32.79
CA VAL A 151 -29.36 -4.41 -32.08
C VAL A 151 -30.20 -3.15 -32.25
#